data_AF-A0A2N1KP92-F1
#
_entry.id   AF-A0A2N1KP92-F1
#
_cell.length_a   1.000
_cell.length_b   1.000
_cell.length_c   1.000
_cell.angle_alpha   90.00
_cell.angle_beta   90.00
_cell.angle_gamma   90.00
#
_symmetry.space_group_name_H-M   'P 1'
#
loop_
_entity.id
_entity.type
_entity.pdbx_description
1 polymer ?
#
loop_
_entity_poly.entity_id
_entity_poly.type
_entity_poly.pdbx_seq_one_letter_code
_entity_poly.pdbx_strand_id
1 'polypeptide(L)' 'MSITLLEYIKIILQKVSFDAKLFEKELRKALRQLVPAQVKELKLWCYSLFGKIYYRILRRCFATVRFRRLKLAQE' A
#
# COMPACT_ATOMS: atom_id res chain seq x y z
N MET A 1 -0.34 23.83 -4.85
CA MET A 1 -0.90 22.46 -4.81
C MET A 1 -0.25 21.69 -3.68
N SER A 2 -1.02 21.22 -2.71
CA SER A 2 -0.54 20.42 -1.58
C SER A 2 -0.53 18.94 -1.96
N ILE A 3 0.60 18.26 -1.74
CA ILE A 3 0.71 16.81 -1.95
C ILE A 3 -0.03 16.10 -0.82
N THR A 4 -0.91 15.13 -1.15
CA THR A 4 -1.59 14.33 -0.12
C THR A 4 -0.66 13.23 0.42
N LEU A 5 -0.94 12.72 1.62
CA LEU A 5 -0.15 11.64 2.22
C LEU A 5 -0.07 10.39 1.32
N LEU A 6 -1.17 10.06 0.62
CA LEU A 6 -1.22 8.91 -0.28
C LEU A 6 -0.31 9.12 -1.51
N GLU A 7 -0.36 10.30 -2.12
CA GLU A 7 0.52 10.63 -3.26
C GLU A 7 1.99 10.65 -2.85
N TYR A 8 2.29 11.22 -1.67
CA TYR A 8 3.63 11.18 -1.10
C TYR A 8 4.15 9.74 -0.91
N ILE A 9 3.30 8.85 -0.38
CA ILE A 9 3.62 7.42 -0.23
C ILE A 9 3.85 6.75 -1.59
N LYS A 10 3.00 7.01 -2.59
CA LYS A 10 3.18 6.47 -3.96
C LYS A 10 4.54 6.88 -4.54
N ILE A 11 4.95 8.14 -4.34
CA ILE A 11 6.27 8.63 -4.76
C ILE A 11 7.40 7.87 -4.06
N ILE A 12 7.32 7.69 -2.73
CA ILE A 12 8.32 6.91 -1.99
C ILE A 12 8.41 5.49 -2.53
N LEU A 13 7.27 4.80 -2.67
CA LEU A 13 7.23 3.41 -3.13
C LEU A 13 7.83 3.24 -4.52
N GLN A 14 7.62 4.19 -5.44
CA GLN A 14 8.31 4.20 -6.73
C GLN A 14 9.82 4.41 -6.56
N LYS A 15 10.24 5.36 -5.72
CA LYS A 15 11.67 5.64 -5.51
C LYS A 15 12.41 4.46 -4.90
N VAL A 16 11.76 3.66 -4.04
CA VAL A 16 12.39 2.49 -3.41
C VAL A 16 12.11 1.17 -4.12
N SER A 17 11.40 1.17 -5.26
CA SER A 17 11.02 -0.07 -5.96
C SER A 17 12.18 -0.80 -6.63
N PHE A 18 13.40 -0.27 -6.56
CA PHE A 18 14.61 -0.95 -7.03
C PHE A 18 15.11 -2.03 -6.06
N ASP A 19 14.71 -1.99 -4.78
CA ASP A 19 15.11 -2.97 -3.76
C ASP A 19 13.88 -3.59 -3.09
N ALA A 20 13.78 -4.92 -3.18
CA ALA A 20 12.64 -5.68 -2.67
C ALA A 20 12.45 -5.52 -1.15
N LYS A 21 13.53 -5.50 -0.37
CA LYS A 21 13.47 -5.40 1.10
C LYS A 21 13.07 -3.99 1.52
N LEU A 22 13.60 -2.98 0.85
CA LEU A 22 13.28 -1.58 1.10
C LEU A 22 11.83 -1.26 0.69
N PHE A 23 11.41 -1.74 -0.47
CA PHE A 23 10.03 -1.62 -0.92
C PHE A 23 9.05 -2.24 0.09
N GLU A 24 9.33 -3.45 0.58
CA GLU A 24 8.50 -4.08 1.61
C GLU A 24 8.45 -3.25 2.90
N LYS A 25 9.59 -2.72 3.34
CA LYS A 25 9.69 -1.92 4.56
C LYS A 25 8.83 -0.66 4.48
N GLU A 26 8.94 0.09 3.38
CA GLU A 26 8.17 1.32 3.17
C GLU A 26 6.68 1.01 2.92
N LEU A 27 6.35 -0.07 2.22
CA LEU A 27 4.96 -0.51 2.05
C LEU A 27 4.31 -0.82 3.41
N ARG A 28 4.99 -1.56 4.29
CA ARG A 28 4.47 -1.83 5.65
C ARG A 28 4.30 -0.55 6.47
N LYS A 29 5.17 0.45 6.27
CA LYS A 29 5.05 1.75 6.92
C LYS A 29 3.81 2.50 6.43
N ALA A 30 3.62 2.56 5.11
CA ALA A 30 2.44 3.16 4.49
C ALA A 30 1.13 2.55 5.01
N LEU A 31 1.06 1.22 5.12
CA LEU A 31 -0.13 0.52 5.61
C LEU A 31 -0.48 0.82 7.07
N ARG A 32 0.46 1.32 7.88
CA ARG A 32 0.20 1.78 9.25
C ARG A 32 -0.27 3.23 9.33
N GLN A 33 0.06 4.05 8.34
CA GLN A 33 -0.22 5.48 8.34
C GLN A 33 -1.53 5.84 7.62
N LEU A 34 -1.94 5.03 6.64
CA LEU A 34 -3.10 5.31 5.80
C LEU A 34 -4.41 4.85 6.44
N VAL A 35 -5.48 5.59 6.18
CA VAL A 35 -6.84 5.17 6.53
C VAL A 35 -7.34 4.06 5.58
N PRO A 36 -8.35 3.26 5.96
CA PRO A 36 -8.78 2.10 5.18
C PRO A 36 -9.15 2.40 3.72
N ALA A 37 -9.76 3.55 3.45
CA ALA A 37 -10.09 3.98 2.09
C ALA A 37 -8.82 4.16 1.22
N GLN A 38 -7.82 4.84 1.77
CA GLN A 38 -6.54 5.05 1.10
C GLN A 38 -5.74 3.75 0.95
N VAL A 39 -5.84 2.83 1.93
CA VAL A 39 -5.22 1.49 1.81
C VAL A 39 -5.83 0.70 0.65
N LYS A 40 -7.15 0.78 0.44
CA LYS A 40 -7.81 0.15 -0.72
C LYS A 40 -7.27 0.72 -2.04
N GLU A 41 -7.17 2.04 -2.15
CA GLU A 41 -6.62 2.69 -3.34
C GLU A 41 -5.14 2.33 -3.56
N LEU A 42 -4.32 2.40 -2.51
CA LEU A 42 -2.91 2.03 -2.57
C LEU A 42 -2.72 0.57 -3.01
N LYS A 43 -3.60 -0.34 -2.56
CA LYS A 43 -3.58 -1.75 -2.96
C LYS A 43 -3.75 -1.89 -4.47
N LEU A 44 -4.81 -1.32 -5.04
CA LEU A 44 -5.07 -1.40 -6.48
C LEU A 44 -3.89 -0.84 -7.28
N TRP A 45 -3.36 0.30 -6.85
CA TRP A 45 -2.22 0.94 -7.49
C TRP A 45 -0.94 0.07 -7.42
N CYS A 46 -0.64 -0.52 -6.26
CA CYS A 46 0.54 -1.39 -6.11
C CYS A 46 0.44 -2.65 -6.98
N TYR A 47 -0.73 -3.29 -7.06
CA TYR A 47 -0.90 -4.48 -7.90
C TYR A 47 -0.82 -4.14 -9.40
N SER A 48 -1.30 -2.97 -9.81
CA SER A 48 -1.21 -2.50 -11.20
C SER A 48 0.24 -2.31 -11.64
N LEU A 49 1.06 -1.60 -10.85
CA LEU A 49 2.44 -1.28 -11.23
C LEU A 49 3.45 -2.37 -10.88
N PHE A 50 3.33 -2.94 -9.69
CA PHE A 50 4.35 -3.83 -9.12
C PHE A 50 3.90 -5.29 -9.03
N GLY A 51 2.67 -5.60 -9.46
CA GLY A 51 2.09 -6.94 -9.34
C GLY A 51 2.93 -8.04 -9.98
N LYS A 52 3.58 -7.77 -11.12
CA LYS A 52 4.41 -8.76 -11.83
C LYS A 52 5.72 -9.09 -11.11
N ILE A 53 6.33 -8.11 -10.44
CA ILE A 53 7.67 -8.23 -9.83
C ILE A 53 7.56 -8.57 -8.34
N TYR A 54 6.66 -7.90 -7.62
CA TYR A 54 6.54 -7.95 -6.17
C TYR A 54 5.29 -8.68 -5.66
N TYR A 55 4.66 -9.54 -6.48
CA TYR A 55 3.45 -10.29 -6.13
C TYR A 55 3.49 -10.89 -4.71
N ARG A 56 4.57 -11.60 -4.36
CA ARG A 56 4.72 -12.26 -3.05
C ARG A 56 4.75 -11.25 -1.89
N ILE A 57 5.43 -10.12 -2.09
CA ILE A 57 5.53 -9.04 -1.09
C ILE A 57 4.16 -8.38 -0.91
N LEU A 58 3.50 -8.02 -2.02
CA LEU A 58 2.18 -7.41 -1.99
C LEU A 58 1.17 -8.32 -1.28
N ARG A 59 1.12 -9.60 -1.66
CA ARG A 59 0.24 -10.58 -1.03
C ARG A 59 0.47 -10.67 0.47
N ARG A 60 1.73 -10.74 0.93
CA ARG A 60 2.08 -10.80 2.36
C ARG A 60 1.69 -9.53 3.10
N CYS A 61 2.08 -8.36 2.59
CA CYS A 61 1.85 -7.08 3.25
C CYS A 61 0.35 -6.77 3.38
N PHE A 62 -0.43 -6.99 2.32
CA PHE A 62 -1.87 -6.72 2.33
C PHE A 62 -2.69 -7.79 3.07
N ALA A 63 -2.18 -9.02 3.23
CA ALA A 63 -2.85 -10.05 4.01
C ALA A 63 -2.80 -9.79 5.54
N THR A 64 -1.74 -9.12 6.02
CA THR A 64 -1.57 -8.81 7.44
C THR A 64 -2.32 -7.55 7.89
N VAL A 65 -2.90 -6.78 6.96
CA VAL A 65 -3.71 -5.61 7.31
C VAL A 65 -5.01 -6.10 7.97
N ARG A 66 -4.98 -6.19 9.29
CA ARG A 66 -6.11 -6.60 10.13
C ARG A 66 -7.13 -5.46 10.09
N PHE A 67 -8.03 -5.51 9.13
CA PHE A 67 -9.19 -4.62 9.04
C PHE A 67 -10.11 -4.89 10.25
N ARG A 68 -9.78 -4.36 11.44
CA ARG A 68 -10.57 -4.57 12.66
C ARG A 68 -11.97 -3.94 12.61
N ARG A 69 -12.33 -3.16 11.59
CA ARG A 69 -13.70 -2.70 11.34
C ARG A 69 -13.91 -2.46 9.85
N LEU A 70 -14.41 -3.46 9.13
CA LEU A 70 -15.00 -3.30 7.78
C LEU A 70 -16.23 -4.21 7.61
N LYS A 71 -16.97 -4.41 8.70
CA LYS A 71 -18.43 -4.56 8.65
C LYS A 71 -18.98 -3.21 9.09
N LEU A 72 -19.38 -2.38 8.13
CA LEU A 72 -20.20 -1.16 8.19
C LEU A 72 -19.90 -0.43 6.87
N ALA A 73 -20.93 -0.14 6.08
CA ALA A 73 -20.88 0.33 4.68
C ALA A 73 -20.64 -0.74 3.59
N GLN A 74 -21.44 -1.80 3.62
CA GLN A 74 -22.10 -2.28 2.40
C GLN A 74 -23.57 -2.42 2.79
N GLU A 75 -24.28 -1.30 2.70
CA GLU A 75 -25.74 -1.23 2.59
C GLU A 75 -26.04 -0.87 1.14
#